data_AF-I2CQD6-F1
#
_entry.id   AF-I2CQD6-F1
#
_cell.length_a   1.000
_cell.length_b   1.000
_cell.length_c   1.000
_cell.angle_alpha   90.00
_cell.angle_beta   90.00
_cell.angle_gamma   90.00
#
_symmetry.space_group_name_H-M   'P 1'
#
loop_
_entity.id
_entity.type
_entity.pdbx_description
1 polymer ?
#
loop_
_entity_poly.entity_id
_entity_poly.type
_entity_poly.pdbx_seq_one_letter_code
_entity_poly.pdbx_strand_id
1 'polypeptide(L)'
;MEVDPGTFDAAKLAAFLAAGVNRISLGVQSFNQTLLSAAGRAHNLTDVYRALSLLRSVGNQSLNFSLDLISGLPYQTLEGW
;
A
#
# COMPACT_ATOMS: atom_id res chain seq x y z
N MET A 1 1.17 4.58 11.29
CA MET A 1 1.64 3.19 11.16
C MET A 1 2.06 2.97 9.72
N GLU A 2 3.14 2.24 9.49
CA GLU A 2 3.57 1.81 8.15
C GLU A 2 3.15 0.36 7.94
N VAL A 3 2.64 0.04 6.75
CA VAL A 3 2.22 -1.31 6.39
C VAL A 3 2.57 -1.60 4.94
N ASP A 4 2.91 -2.85 4.65
CA ASP A 4 3.06 -3.33 3.29
C ASP A 4 1.75 -3.94 2.77
N PRO A 5 1.44 -3.80 1.48
CA PRO A 5 0.35 -4.54 0.85
C PRO A 5 0.44 -6.04 1.13
N GLY A 6 -0.69 -6.70 1.39
CA GLY A 6 -0.74 -8.13 1.66
C GLY A 6 -0.40 -8.55 3.11
N THR A 7 0.03 -7.64 3.99
CA THR A 7 0.34 -7.97 5.39
C THR A 7 -0.84 -7.83 6.36
N PHE A 8 -1.94 -7.25 5.88
CA PHE A 8 -3.15 -7.00 6.66
C PHE A 8 -4.42 -7.36 5.87
N ASP A 9 -5.48 -7.64 6.62
CA ASP A 9 -6.84 -7.86 6.14
C ASP A 9 -7.81 -6.95 6.90
N ALA A 10 -9.12 -7.12 6.67
CA ALA A 10 -10.15 -6.32 7.34
C ALA A 10 -10.12 -6.46 8.87
N ALA A 11 -9.82 -7.65 9.40
CA ALA A 11 -9.80 -7.90 10.84
C ALA A 11 -8.61 -7.20 11.51
N LYS A 12 -7.41 -7.30 10.92
CA LYS A 12 -6.23 -6.55 11.37
C LYS A 12 -6.45 -5.05 11.26
N LEU A 13 -7.04 -4.57 10.16
CA LEU A 13 -7.34 -3.15 10.00
C LEU A 13 -8.30 -2.64 11.08
N ALA A 14 -9.36 -3.39 11.40
CA ALA A 14 -10.27 -3.05 12.49
C ALA A 14 -9.56 -3.02 13.85
N ALA A 15 -8.65 -3.98 14.11
CA ALA A 15 -7.84 -4.00 15.33
C ALA A 15 -6.91 -2.77 15.42
N PHE A 16 -6.31 -2.33 14.30
CA PHE A 16 -5.50 -1.11 14.28
C PHE A 16 -6.33 0.13 14.66
N LEU A 17 -7.53 0.26 14.09
CA LEU A 17 -8.44 1.35 14.41
C LEU A 17 -8.88 1.33 15.87
N ALA A 18 -9.22 0.15 16.40
CA ALA A 18 -9.58 -0.03 17.81
C ALA A 18 -8.42 0.32 18.76
N ALA A 19 -7.17 0.11 18.33
CA ALA A 19 -5.97 0.53 19.04
C ALA A 19 -5.65 2.03 18.90
N GLY A 20 -6.50 2.81 18.21
CA GLY A 20 -6.36 4.26 18.05
C GLY A 20 -5.49 4.69 16.86
N VAL A 21 -5.11 3.78 15.97
CA VAL A 21 -4.40 4.16 14.73
C VAL A 21 -5.34 4.96 13.83
N ASN A 22 -4.95 6.18 13.49
CA ASN A 22 -5.71 7.08 12.62
C ASN A 22 -4.95 7.50 11.34
N ARG A 23 -3.72 6.99 11.15
CA ARG A 23 -2.90 7.22 9.96
C ARG A 23 -2.13 5.97 9.53
N ILE A 24 -2.26 5.60 8.26
CA ILE A 24 -1.51 4.51 7.61
C ILE A 24 -0.66 5.06 6.46
N SER A 25 0.63 4.70 6.39
CA SER A 25 1.45 4.83 5.18
C SER A 25 1.54 3.45 4.53
N LEU A 26 1.06 3.33 3.30
CA LEU A 26 1.07 2.08 2.55
C LEU A 26 2.26 2.07 1.59
N GLY A 27 3.18 1.12 1.80
CA GLY A 27 4.32 0.91 0.92
C GLY A 27 3.92 0.30 -0.41
N VAL A 28 3.45 1.10 -1.37
CA VAL A 28 3.08 0.61 -2.71
C VAL A 28 4.29 0.50 -3.63
N GLN A 29 5.19 1.49 -3.57
CA GLN A 29 6.38 1.73 -4.39
C GLN A 29 6.15 1.90 -5.89
N SER A 30 5.40 1.01 -6.53
CA SER A 30 5.09 1.07 -7.95
C SER A 30 3.76 0.39 -8.28
N PHE A 31 3.06 0.89 -9.29
CA PHE A 31 1.89 0.23 -9.89
C PHE A 31 2.26 -0.62 -11.11
N ASN A 32 3.53 -0.97 -11.27
CA ASN A 32 4.03 -1.85 -12.32
C ASN A 32 4.59 -3.14 -11.71
N GLN A 33 4.04 -4.29 -12.10
CA GLN A 33 4.43 -5.58 -11.55
C GLN A 33 5.90 -5.92 -11.83
N THR A 34 6.41 -5.59 -13.01
CA THR A 34 7.81 -5.84 -13.38
C THR A 34 8.76 -5.02 -12.50
N LEU A 35 8.41 -3.76 -12.22
CA LEU A 35 9.20 -2.89 -11.35
C LEU A 35 9.17 -3.35 -9.88
N LEU A 36 8.02 -3.81 -9.39
CA LEU A 36 7.91 -4.40 -8.04
C LEU A 36 8.82 -5.63 -7.88
N SER A 37 8.76 -6.54 -8.85
CA SER A 37 9.60 -7.73 -8.86
C SER A 37 11.09 -7.39 -8.96
N ALA A 38 11.46 -6.43 -9.82
CA ALA A 38 12.84 -5.96 -9.95
C ALA A 38 13.35 -5.25 -8.69
N ALA A 39 12.46 -4.61 -7.93
CA ALA A 39 12.75 -4.00 -6.64
C ALA A 39 12.77 -4.99 -5.47
N GLY A 40 12.58 -6.30 -5.73
CA GLY A 40 12.59 -7.35 -4.70
C GLY A 40 11.38 -7.30 -3.75
N ARG A 41 10.26 -6.70 -4.17
CA ARG A 41 9.05 -6.61 -3.34
C ARG A 41 8.31 -7.96 -3.29
N ALA A 42 7.85 -8.31 -2.10
CA ALA A 42 7.12 -9.56 -1.87
C ALA A 42 5.63 -9.47 -2.27
N HIS A 43 5.05 -8.26 -2.31
CA HIS A 43 3.67 -8.04 -2.74
C HIS A 43 3.57 -7.82 -4.25
N ASN A 44 2.37 -8.08 -4.78
CA ASN A 44 2.01 -7.84 -6.17
C ASN A 44 0.92 -6.75 -6.30
N LEU A 45 0.54 -6.42 -7.53
CA LEU A 45 -0.50 -5.41 -7.77
C LEU A 45 -1.87 -5.80 -7.21
N THR A 46 -2.22 -7.09 -7.19
CA THR A 46 -3.48 -7.54 -6.57
C THR A 46 -3.50 -7.23 -5.08
N ASP A 47 -2.38 -7.40 -4.37
CA ASP A 47 -2.27 -7.05 -2.96
C ASP A 47 -2.38 -5.54 -2.73
N VAL A 48 -1.77 -4.74 -3.61
CA VAL A 48 -1.89 -3.27 -3.61
C VAL A 48 -3.36 -2.86 -3.74
N TYR A 49 -4.06 -3.35 -4.77
CA TYR A 49 -5.46 -2.97 -4.99
C TYR A 49 -6.36 -3.44 -3.86
N ARG A 50 -6.14 -4.65 -3.31
CA ARG A 50 -6.89 -5.16 -2.15
C ARG A 50 -6.68 -4.27 -0.92
N ALA A 51 -5.43 -3.91 -0.62
CA ALA A 51 -5.09 -3.02 0.49
C ALA A 51 -5.76 -1.64 0.31
N LEU A 52 -5.71 -1.06 -0.88
CA LEU A 52 -6.37 0.21 -1.20
C LEU A 52 -7.89 0.13 -1.02
N SER A 53 -8.54 -0.94 -1.49
CA SER A 53 -9.98 -1.15 -1.31
C SER A 53 -10.36 -1.22 0.16
N LEU A 54 -9.59 -1.96 0.98
CA LEU A 54 -9.80 -2.03 2.42
C LEU A 54 -9.65 -0.65 3.08
N LEU A 55 -8.54 0.05 2.82
CA LEU A 55 -8.30 1.38 3.39
C LEU A 55 -9.39 2.37 2.99
N ARG A 56 -9.83 2.37 1.73
CA ARG A 56 -10.92 3.23 1.24
C ARG A 56 -12.27 2.93 1.90
N SER A 57 -12.56 1.67 2.24
CA SER A 57 -13.81 1.31 2.92
C SER A 57 -13.94 1.92 4.32
N VAL A 58 -12.82 2.34 4.94
CA VAL A 58 -12.79 2.95 6.29
C VAL A 58 -12.32 4.41 6.28
N GLY A 59 -11.62 4.83 5.22
CA GLY A 59 -10.95 6.13 5.11
C GLY A 59 -11.87 7.34 5.07
N ASN A 60 -13.18 7.14 4.85
CA ASN A 60 -14.16 8.24 4.83
C ASN A 60 -14.69 8.61 6.22
N GLN A 61 -14.32 7.88 7.29
CA GLN A 61 -14.92 8.07 8.61
C GLN A 61 -13.90 8.34 9.73
N SER A 62 -12.71 7.71 9.72
CA SER A 62 -11.76 7.82 10.85
C SER A 62 -10.28 7.52 10.55
N LEU A 63 -9.90 7.36 9.28
CA LEU A 63 -8.56 6.88 8.91
C LEU A 63 -7.97 7.66 7.74
N ASN A 64 -6.85 8.34 7.95
CA ASN A 64 -6.06 8.92 6.87
C ASN A 64 -5.07 7.89 6.33
N PHE A 65 -4.81 7.89 5.02
CA PHE A 65 -3.73 7.08 4.46
C PHE A 65 -2.93 7.80 3.37
N SER A 66 -1.64 7.49 3.28
CA SER A 66 -0.72 7.89 2.22
C SER A 66 -0.18 6.67 1.49
N LEU A 67 0.31 6.88 0.25
CA LEU A 67 0.99 5.86 -0.54
C LEU A 67 2.44 6.29 -0.72
N ASP A 68 3.36 5.41 -0.38
CA ASP A 68 4.78 5.63 -0.59
C ASP A 68 5.16 5.09 -1.96
N LEU A 69 5.63 5.97 -2.86
CA LEU A 69 6.05 5.65 -4.22
C LEU A 69 7.55 5.88 -4.38
N ILE A 70 8.21 5.08 -5.22
CA ILE A 70 9.64 5.20 -5.49
C ILE A 70 9.85 5.48 -6.98
N SER A 71 10.57 6.56 -7.27
CA SER A 71 11.10 6.85 -8.60
C SER A 71 12.52 6.33 -8.74
N GLY A 72 12.95 6.11 -9.98
CA GLY A 72 14.29 5.59 -10.29
C GLY A 72 14.46 4.09 -9.99
N LEU A 73 13.37 3.32 -9.97
CA LEU A 73 13.46 1.86 -9.86
C LEU A 73 14.19 1.26 -11.06
N PRO A 74 14.86 0.10 -10.90
CA PRO A 74 15.47 -0.61 -12.03
C PRO A 74 14.45 -0.80 -13.16
N TYR A 75 14.86 -0.49 -14.39
CA TYR A 75 14.04 -0.55 -15.60
C TYR A 75 12.89 0.46 -15.70
N GLN A 76 12.73 1.37 -14.73
CA GLN A 76 11.72 2.42 -14.81
C GLN A 76 12.13 3.47 -15.84
N THR A 77 11.21 3.78 -16.76
CA THR A 77 11.37 4.89 -17.71
C THR A 77 10.74 6.15 -17.14
N LEU A 78 11.13 7.32 -17.68
CA LEU A 78 10.53 8.60 -17.29
C LEU A 78 9.02 8.64 -17.59
N GLU A 79 8.58 8.04 -18.70
CA GLU A 79 7.16 7.95 -19.07
C GLU A 79 6.37 6.99 -18.17
N GLY A 80 7.03 5.98 -17.61
CA GLY A 80 6.44 5.03 -16.67
C GLY A 80 6.35 5.52 -15.23
N TRP A 81 6.77 6.76 -14.96
CA TRP A 81 6.62 7.45 -13.67
C TRP A 81 5.47 8.45 -13.73
#